data_AF-U7QAZ3-F1
#
_entry.id   AF-U7QAZ3-F1
#
_cell.length_a   1.000
_cell.length_b   1.000
_cell.length_c   1.000
_cell.angle_alpha   90.00
_cell.angle_beta   90.00
_cell.angle_gamma   90.00
#
_symmetry.space_group_name_H-M   'P 1'
#
loop_
_entity.id
_entity.type
_entity.pdbx_description
1 polymer ?
#
loop_
_entity_poly.entity_id
_entity_poly.type
_entity_poly.pdbx_seq_one_letter_code
_entity_poly.pdbx_strand_id
1 'polypeptide(L)'
;SSDLSIPQDLGQFYQWFQTISQLLQVPMTNFPAHNYVCQIVTWKRDNVFKLYETLEKHSNRHWIETFCNCWNISEYVLYGVFVDQVLGDQSGHFYDQAQICHHYWREEFLSSEDLKRFILEIEPYQVAVMISAKANISISQYENLFQLIPQI
;
A
#
# COMPACT_ATOMS: atom_id res chain seq x y z
N SER A 1 -9.85 -7.79 -15.13
CA SER A 1 -9.88 -9.05 -14.36
C SER A 1 -9.50 -8.71 -12.94
N SER A 2 -10.31 -9.12 -11.97
CA SER A 2 -10.31 -8.67 -10.58
C SER A 2 -9.10 -9.20 -9.80
N ASP A 3 -7.96 -8.55 -9.90
CA ASP A 3 -6.83 -8.78 -9.00
C ASP A 3 -6.91 -7.79 -7.83
N LEU A 4 -7.81 -8.08 -6.90
CA LEU A 4 -7.90 -7.45 -5.57
C LEU A 4 -6.85 -8.10 -4.66
N SER A 5 -5.57 -7.98 -4.99
CA SER A 5 -4.52 -8.49 -4.12
C SER A 5 -4.22 -7.48 -2.99
N ILE A 6 -5.00 -7.68 -1.91
CA ILE A 6 -4.89 -7.25 -0.50
C ILE A 6 -5.76 -6.03 -0.08
N PRO A 7 -6.49 -6.13 1.07
CA PRO A 7 -6.50 -7.24 2.05
C PRO A 7 -7.45 -8.39 1.73
N GLN A 8 -6.93 -9.62 1.88
CA GLN A 8 -7.69 -10.87 1.87
C GLN A 8 -8.74 -10.97 3.00
N ASP A 9 -8.78 -9.98 3.91
CA ASP A 9 -9.79 -9.86 4.95
C ASP A 9 -10.37 -8.44 4.97
N LEU A 10 -11.58 -8.28 4.43
CA LEU A 10 -12.37 -7.04 4.51
C LEU A 10 -12.55 -6.56 5.96
N GLY A 11 -12.54 -7.48 6.93
CA GLY A 11 -12.61 -7.17 8.35
C GLY A 11 -11.38 -6.44 8.86
N GLN A 12 -10.18 -6.89 8.50
CA GLN A 12 -8.93 -6.18 8.82
C GLN A 12 -8.88 -4.80 8.17
N PHE A 13 -9.28 -4.71 6.91
CA PHE A 13 -9.32 -3.44 6.18
C PHE A 13 -10.26 -2.44 6.89
N TYR A 14 -11.46 -2.88 7.26
CA TYR A 14 -12.40 -2.06 8.01
C TYR A 14 -11.82 -1.58 9.35
N GLN A 15 -11.16 -2.47 10.10
CA GLN A 15 -10.53 -2.13 11.39
C GLN A 15 -9.47 -1.05 11.23
N TRP A 16 -8.66 -1.08 10.16
CA TRP A 16 -7.69 -0.02 9.89
C TRP A 16 -8.36 1.35 9.75
N PHE A 17 -9.40 1.46 8.89
CA PHE A 17 -10.12 2.73 8.73
C PHE A 17 -10.80 3.18 10.03
N GLN A 18 -11.30 2.25 10.83
CA GLN A 18 -11.90 2.57 12.12
C GLN A 18 -10.86 3.16 13.09
N THR A 19 -9.70 2.52 13.25
CA THR A 19 -8.62 3.03 14.09
C THR A 19 -8.11 4.39 13.58
N ILE A 20 -7.96 4.53 12.26
CA ILE A 20 -7.45 5.76 11.64
C ILE A 20 -8.44 6.93 11.78
N SER A 21 -9.73 6.70 11.61
CA SER A 21 -10.75 7.75 11.79
C SER A 21 -10.76 8.28 13.23
N GLN A 22 -10.59 7.40 14.22
CA GLN A 22 -10.43 7.79 15.62
C GLN A 22 -9.14 8.58 15.86
N LEU A 23 -8.02 8.10 15.30
CA LEU A 23 -6.70 8.70 15.48
C LEU A 23 -6.61 10.12 14.88
N LEU A 24 -7.17 10.29 13.68
CA LEU A 24 -7.21 11.57 12.98
C LEU A 24 -8.42 12.43 13.38
N GLN A 25 -9.34 11.91 14.21
CA GLN A 25 -10.60 12.56 14.59
C GLN A 25 -11.42 13.02 13.38
N VAL A 26 -11.46 12.20 12.33
CA VAL A 26 -12.23 12.42 11.10
C VAL A 26 -13.42 11.47 11.02
N PRO A 27 -14.43 11.76 10.20
CA PRO A 27 -15.50 10.80 9.93
C PRO A 27 -14.96 9.46 9.40
N MET A 28 -15.67 8.38 9.71
CA MET A 28 -15.34 7.07 9.15
C MET A 28 -15.46 7.11 7.62
N THR A 29 -14.50 6.51 6.92
CA THR A 29 -14.53 6.43 5.45
C THR A 29 -15.67 5.52 5.01
N ASN A 30 -16.46 5.97 4.03
CA ASN A 30 -17.51 5.16 3.45
C ASN A 30 -16.90 4.05 2.57
N PHE A 31 -17.49 2.85 2.64
CA PHE A 31 -17.08 1.73 1.80
C PHE A 31 -17.90 1.67 0.51
N PRO A 32 -17.29 1.28 -0.63
CA PRO A 32 -15.89 0.88 -0.79
C PRO A 32 -14.92 2.06 -0.69
N ALA A 33 -13.87 1.90 0.11
CA ALA A 33 -12.84 2.92 0.32
C ALA A 33 -11.72 2.80 -0.74
N HIS A 34 -10.97 3.88 -0.95
CA HIS A 34 -9.78 3.85 -1.80
C HIS A 34 -8.72 2.91 -1.23
N ASN A 35 -8.03 2.19 -2.11
CA ASN A 35 -6.88 1.37 -1.72
C ASN A 35 -5.61 2.20 -1.78
N TYR A 36 -5.09 2.57 -0.61
CA TYR A 36 -3.83 3.32 -0.49
C TYR A 36 -2.59 2.42 -0.39
N VAL A 37 -2.78 1.10 -0.33
CA VAL A 37 -1.68 0.14 -0.23
C VAL A 37 -1.20 -0.21 -1.63
N CYS A 38 0.02 0.20 -1.98
CA CYS A 38 0.70 -0.24 -3.19
C CYS A 38 2.22 -0.36 -2.96
N GLN A 39 2.94 -0.83 -3.98
CA GLN A 39 4.37 -1.12 -3.89
C GLN A 39 5.22 0.12 -4.10
N ILE A 40 4.74 1.04 -4.93
CA ILE A 40 5.40 2.31 -5.25
C ILE A 40 4.48 3.41 -4.76
N VAL A 41 4.67 3.81 -3.51
CA VAL A 41 3.88 4.84 -2.84
C VAL A 41 4.73 6.11 -2.72
N THR A 42 4.15 7.25 -3.06
CA THR A 42 4.82 8.56 -2.95
C THR A 42 4.30 9.34 -1.77
N TRP A 43 5.18 9.70 -0.82
CA TRP A 43 4.83 10.59 0.28
C TRP A 43 5.56 11.93 0.14
N LYS A 44 4.83 13.02 0.35
CA LYS A 44 5.42 14.36 0.48
C LYS A 44 5.86 14.56 1.92
N ARG A 45 7.15 14.89 2.09
CA ARG A 45 7.78 15.12 3.40
C ARG A 45 6.99 16.09 4.26
N ASP A 46 6.57 17.23 3.71
CA ASP A 46 5.83 18.25 4.47
C ASP A 46 4.48 17.73 4.97
N ASN A 47 3.80 16.89 4.21
CA ASN A 47 2.55 16.26 4.64
C ASN A 47 2.80 15.25 5.75
N VAL A 48 3.93 14.52 5.71
CA VAL A 48 4.30 13.60 6.80
C VAL A 48 4.53 14.37 8.11
N PHE A 49 5.18 15.53 8.06
CA PHE A 49 5.33 16.37 9.26
C PHE A 49 3.99 16.90 9.78
N LYS A 50 3.11 17.37 8.89
CA LYS A 50 1.75 17.79 9.28
C LYS A 50 0.95 16.64 9.88
N LEU A 51 1.16 15.41 9.41
CA LEU A 51 0.54 14.22 10.00
C LEU A 51 1.04 14.03 11.44
N TYR A 52 2.35 14.12 11.70
CA TYR A 52 2.88 14.04 13.06
C TYR A 52 2.27 15.11 13.97
N GLU A 53 2.28 16.37 13.53
CA GLU A 53 1.68 17.49 14.28
C GLU A 53 0.19 17.25 14.57
N THR A 54 -0.54 16.68 13.61
CA THR A 54 -1.96 16.35 13.77
C THR A 54 -2.16 15.26 14.82
N LEU A 55 -1.36 14.18 14.77
CA LEU A 55 -1.40 13.11 15.76
C LEU A 55 -1.11 13.64 17.16
N GLU A 56 -0.07 14.46 17.31
CA GLU A 56 0.33 15.04 18.59
C GLU A 56 -0.71 15.99 19.15
N LYS A 57 -1.30 16.83 18.30
CA LYS A 57 -2.39 17.73 18.67
C LYS A 57 -3.62 16.96 19.18
N HIS A 58 -3.96 15.85 18.55
CA HIS A 58 -5.16 15.08 18.87
C HIS A 58 -5.00 14.19 20.10
N SER A 59 -3.82 13.64 20.33
CA SER A 59 -3.55 12.73 21.45
C SER A 59 -2.93 13.43 22.67
N ASN A 60 -2.40 14.64 22.50
CA ASN A 60 -1.56 15.33 23.48
C ASN A 60 -0.35 14.48 23.94
N ARG A 61 0.19 13.65 23.04
CA ARG A 61 1.36 12.77 23.22
C ARG A 61 2.24 12.84 21.99
N HIS A 62 3.51 12.47 22.10
CA HIS A 62 4.40 12.39 20.94
C HIS A 62 3.85 11.44 19.87
N TRP A 63 4.07 11.74 18.58
CA TRP A 63 3.42 10.99 17.49
C TRP A 63 3.81 9.51 17.49
N ILE A 64 5.06 9.17 17.85
CA ILE A 64 5.51 7.77 17.95
C ILE A 64 4.71 7.02 19.01
N GLU A 65 4.51 7.61 20.18
CA GLU A 65 3.74 7.00 21.25
C GLU A 65 2.27 6.83 20.81
N THR A 66 1.73 7.83 20.15
CA THR A 66 0.36 7.81 19.61
C THR A 66 0.19 6.67 18.59
N PHE A 67 1.11 6.55 17.63
CA PHE A 67 1.06 5.54 16.57
C PHE A 67 1.33 4.12 17.09
N CYS A 68 2.37 3.92 17.92
CA CYS A 68 2.74 2.60 18.42
C CYS A 68 1.73 1.99 19.40
N ASN A 69 0.81 2.79 19.96
CA ASN A 69 -0.28 2.30 20.78
C ASN A 69 -1.49 1.80 19.95
N CYS A 70 -1.42 1.85 18.62
CA CYS A 70 -2.45 1.33 17.71
C CYS A 70 -2.05 -0.06 17.17
N TRP A 71 -2.92 -1.06 17.36
CA TRP A 71 -2.68 -2.42 16.88
C TRP A 71 -3.17 -2.67 15.45
N ASN A 72 -4.39 -2.21 15.13
CA ASN A 72 -5.01 -2.41 13.83
C ASN A 72 -4.80 -1.18 12.95
N ILE A 73 -3.59 -0.96 12.49
CA ILE A 73 -3.25 0.21 11.68
C ILE A 73 -2.42 -0.16 10.46
N SER A 74 -2.61 0.59 9.38
CA SER A 74 -1.73 0.61 8.21
C SER A 74 -1.25 2.04 8.01
N GLU A 75 0.06 2.23 7.92
CA GLU A 75 0.69 3.51 7.65
C GLU A 75 0.31 4.07 6.28
N TYR A 76 0.09 3.21 5.29
CA TYR A 76 -0.38 3.58 3.96
C TYR A 76 -1.80 4.16 4.01
N VAL A 77 -2.71 3.45 4.69
CA VAL A 77 -4.09 3.92 4.84
C VAL A 77 -4.14 5.17 5.73
N LEU A 78 -3.32 5.26 6.78
CA LEU A 78 -3.23 6.43 7.64
C LEU A 78 -2.84 7.68 6.83
N TYR A 79 -1.77 7.56 6.04
CA TYR A 79 -1.32 8.66 5.19
C TYR A 79 -2.35 9.01 4.11
N GLY A 80 -2.95 8.01 3.47
CA GLY A 80 -3.98 8.20 2.46
C GLY A 80 -5.22 8.93 2.98
N VAL A 81 -5.77 8.49 4.12
CA VAL A 81 -6.91 9.15 4.76
C VAL A 81 -6.55 10.56 5.22
N PHE A 82 -5.33 10.77 5.74
CA PHE A 82 -4.86 12.11 6.11
C PHE A 82 -4.80 13.04 4.90
N VAL A 83 -4.29 12.56 3.77
CA VAL A 83 -4.27 13.31 2.51
C VAL A 83 -5.68 13.63 2.05
N ASP A 84 -6.58 12.64 2.01
CA ASP A 84 -7.91 12.80 1.42
C ASP A 84 -8.88 13.60 2.30
N GLN A 85 -8.86 13.37 3.61
CA GLN A 85 -9.87 13.94 4.52
C GLN A 85 -9.37 15.12 5.35
N VAL A 86 -8.05 15.23 5.60
CA VAL A 86 -7.50 16.32 6.43
C VAL A 86 -6.88 17.41 5.57
N LEU A 87 -6.04 17.04 4.59
CA LEU A 87 -5.38 18.02 3.73
C LEU A 87 -6.20 18.39 2.49
N GLY A 88 -6.89 17.43 1.87
CA GLY A 88 -7.60 17.60 0.61
C GLY A 88 -6.71 18.18 -0.49
N ASP A 89 -7.21 19.21 -1.19
CA ASP A 89 -6.51 19.89 -2.28
C ASP A 89 -5.16 20.50 -1.87
N GLN A 90 -4.97 20.81 -0.58
CA GLN A 90 -3.71 21.36 -0.07
C GLN A 90 -2.59 20.32 0.05
N SER A 91 -2.92 19.04 -0.13
CA SER A 91 -1.93 17.96 -0.07
C SER A 91 -0.93 18.04 -1.22
N GLY A 92 -1.32 18.59 -2.37
CA GLY A 92 -0.53 18.56 -3.60
C GLY A 92 -0.28 17.13 -4.12
N HIS A 93 -1.17 16.20 -3.77
CA HIS A 93 -1.30 14.87 -4.37
C HIS A 93 -2.42 14.88 -5.41
N PHE A 94 -2.45 13.84 -6.24
CA PHE A 94 -3.52 13.59 -7.19
C PHE A 94 -3.86 12.10 -7.18
N TYR A 95 -5.08 11.76 -7.58
CA TYR A 95 -5.49 10.37 -7.71
C TYR A 95 -4.88 9.75 -8.97
N ASP A 96 -4.25 8.59 -8.79
CA ASP A 96 -3.78 7.75 -9.87
C ASP A 96 -4.31 6.33 -9.69
N GLN A 97 -4.79 5.74 -10.78
CA GLN A 97 -5.29 4.36 -10.83
C GLN A 97 -4.30 3.42 -11.52
N ALA A 98 -3.18 3.95 -12.02
CA ALA A 98 -2.18 3.16 -12.71
C ALA A 98 -1.47 2.20 -11.73
N GLN A 99 -1.68 0.90 -11.92
CA GLN A 99 -0.91 -0.13 -11.25
C GLN A 99 0.45 -0.31 -11.93
N ILE A 100 1.36 0.64 -11.73
CA ILE A 100 2.69 0.70 -12.37
C ILE A 100 3.66 -0.39 -11.90
N CYS A 101 3.29 -1.17 -10.88
CA CYS A 101 4.04 -2.32 -10.40
C CYS A 101 3.24 -3.61 -10.55
N HIS A 102 3.76 -4.54 -11.36
CA HIS A 102 3.24 -5.90 -11.44
C HIS A 102 3.64 -6.65 -10.17
N HIS A 103 2.70 -7.30 -9.46
CA HIS A 103 2.99 -7.75 -8.11
C HIS A 103 2.36 -9.09 -7.73
N TYR A 104 3.10 -9.84 -6.92
CA TYR A 104 2.66 -11.10 -6.33
C TYR A 104 2.67 -10.99 -4.80
N TRP A 105 1.51 -10.67 -4.23
CA TRP A 105 1.34 -10.55 -2.78
C TRP A 105 1.03 -11.86 -2.06
N ARG A 106 0.65 -12.89 -2.83
CA ARG A 106 0.07 -14.10 -2.28
C ARG A 106 1.10 -14.93 -1.52
N GLU A 107 0.60 -15.77 -0.61
CA GLU A 107 1.44 -16.65 0.21
C GLU A 107 1.65 -18.01 -0.45
N GLU A 108 0.95 -18.31 -1.55
CA GLU A 108 1.16 -19.57 -2.25
C GLU A 108 2.54 -19.61 -2.90
N PHE A 109 3.19 -20.76 -2.78
CA PHE A 109 4.48 -21.02 -3.42
C PHE A 109 4.41 -20.74 -4.92
N LEU A 110 5.28 -19.86 -5.40
CA LEU A 110 5.33 -19.48 -6.80
C LEU A 110 6.29 -20.42 -7.55
N SER A 111 5.74 -21.41 -8.23
CA SER A 111 6.55 -22.38 -8.99
C SER A 111 7.28 -21.72 -10.16
N SER A 112 8.32 -22.36 -10.71
CA SER A 112 9.04 -21.83 -11.87
C SER A 112 8.15 -21.64 -13.12
N GLU A 113 7.08 -22.43 -13.24
CA GLU A 113 6.12 -22.30 -14.34
C GLU A 113 5.17 -21.11 -14.11
N ASP A 114 4.66 -20.96 -12.88
CA ASP A 114 3.80 -19.83 -12.52
C ASP A 114 4.57 -18.51 -12.56
N LEU A 115 5.86 -18.53 -12.18
CA LEU A 115 6.75 -17.39 -12.27
C LEU A 115 6.92 -16.91 -13.72
N LYS A 116 7.04 -17.83 -14.68
CA LYS A 116 7.09 -17.46 -16.11
C LYS A 116 5.79 -16.81 -16.57
N ARG A 117 4.65 -17.37 -16.18
CA ARG A 117 3.32 -16.81 -16.53
C ARG A 117 3.15 -15.41 -15.94
N PHE A 118 3.50 -15.24 -14.67
CA PHE A 118 3.50 -13.95 -13.99
C PHE A 118 4.33 -12.90 -14.73
N ILE A 119 5.54 -13.24 -15.19
CA ILE A 119 6.35 -12.29 -15.97
C ILE A 119 5.76 -11.98 -17.35
N LEU A 120 5.11 -12.94 -18.00
CA LEU A 120 4.44 -12.72 -19.29
C LEU A 120 3.17 -11.86 -19.18
N GLU A 121 2.64 -11.67 -17.97
CA GLU A 121 1.49 -10.80 -17.66
C GLU A 121 1.91 -9.34 -17.37
N ILE A 122 3.21 -9.01 -17.48
CA ILE A 122 3.69 -7.63 -17.32
C ILE A 122 3.19 -6.79 -18.48
N GLU A 123 2.44 -5.74 -18.14
CA GLU A 123 1.93 -4.78 -19.12
C GLU A 123 3.00 -3.73 -19.48
N PRO A 124 2.98 -3.16 -20.71
CA PRO A 124 4.02 -2.23 -21.16
C PRO A 124 4.20 -0.96 -20.33
N TYR A 125 3.18 -0.55 -19.58
CA TYR A 125 3.22 0.62 -18.70
C TYR A 125 3.76 0.30 -17.29
N GLN A 126 3.96 -0.98 -16.97
CA GLN A 126 4.48 -1.39 -15.67
C GLN A 126 6.01 -1.29 -15.69
N VAL A 127 6.54 -0.52 -14.74
CA VAL A 127 7.96 -0.18 -14.67
C VAL A 127 8.70 -0.96 -13.59
N ALA A 128 7.99 -1.75 -12.80
CA ALA A 128 8.55 -2.54 -11.70
C ALA A 128 7.78 -3.85 -11.49
N VAL A 129 8.49 -4.82 -10.91
CA VAL A 129 7.93 -6.10 -10.46
C VAL A 129 8.22 -6.27 -8.97
N MET A 130 7.23 -6.69 -8.20
CA MET A 130 7.39 -7.05 -6.80
C MET A 130 6.90 -8.47 -6.56
N ILE A 131 7.73 -9.31 -5.95
CA ILE A 131 7.32 -10.63 -5.47
C ILE A 131 7.53 -10.68 -3.97
N SER A 132 6.45 -10.98 -3.23
CA SER A 132 6.50 -11.08 -1.79
C SER A 132 7.41 -12.22 -1.35
N ALA A 133 8.20 -11.99 -0.29
CA ALA A 133 9.00 -13.05 0.34
C ALA A 133 8.13 -14.24 0.83
N LYS A 134 6.84 -14.00 1.07
CA LYS A 134 5.87 -15.05 1.44
C LYS A 134 5.63 -16.08 0.35
N ALA A 135 5.94 -15.76 -0.90
CA ALA A 135 5.86 -16.70 -2.02
C ALA A 135 6.91 -17.83 -1.93
N ASN A 136 7.82 -17.78 -0.95
CA ASN A 136 8.77 -18.84 -0.62
C ASN A 136 9.62 -19.31 -1.82
N ILE A 137 10.12 -18.35 -2.59
CA ILE A 137 10.96 -18.59 -3.78
C ILE A 137 12.42 -18.21 -3.54
N SER A 138 13.36 -18.98 -4.09
CA SER A 138 14.80 -18.72 -3.94
C SER A 138 15.31 -17.70 -4.96
N ILE A 139 16.32 -16.92 -4.56
CA ILE A 139 16.91 -15.85 -5.39
C ILE A 139 17.30 -16.31 -6.80
N SER A 140 17.89 -17.51 -6.89
CA SER A 140 18.28 -18.15 -8.15
C SER A 140 17.12 -18.36 -9.15
N GLN A 141 15.86 -18.41 -8.68
CA GLN A 141 14.70 -18.58 -9.55
C GLN A 141 14.39 -17.29 -10.33
N TYR A 142 14.59 -16.11 -9.73
CA TYR A 142 14.30 -14.83 -10.38
C TYR A 142 15.50 -14.22 -11.11
N GLU A 143 16.74 -14.58 -10.78
CA GLU A 143 17.92 -14.18 -11.56
C GLU A 143 17.81 -14.58 -13.03
N ASN A 144 17.23 -15.76 -13.30
CA ASN A 144 17.00 -16.24 -14.65
C ASN A 144 15.86 -15.50 -15.39
N LEU A 145 15.03 -14.72 -14.68
CA LEU A 145 13.91 -13.98 -15.30
C LEU A 145 14.38 -12.76 -16.07
N PHE A 146 15.47 -12.09 -15.65
CA PHE A 146 16.00 -10.93 -16.37
C PHE A 146 16.41 -11.29 -17.81
N GLN A 147 16.65 -12.57 -18.10
CA GLN A 147 16.94 -13.06 -19.45
C GLN A 147 15.67 -13.29 -20.29
N LEU A 148 14.51 -13.41 -19.65
CA LEU A 148 13.21 -13.71 -20.29
C LEU A 148 12.40 -12.45 -20.58
N ILE A 149 12.68 -11.34 -19.89
CA ILE A 149 12.05 -10.04 -20.16
C ILE A 149 12.61 -9.54 -21.50
N PRO A 150 11.77 -9.29 -22.53
CA PRO A 150 12.23 -8.70 -23.78
C PRO A 150 12.97 -7.41 -23.46
N GLN A 151 14.19 -7.24 -23.97
CA GLN A 151 14.88 -5.97 -23.84
C GLN A 151 14.01 -4.90 -24.51
N ILE A 152 13.52 -3.97 -23.70
CA ILE A 152 12.75 -2.79 -24.15
C ILE A 152 13.68 -1.87 -24.94
#